data_AF-A0A518G063-F1
#
_entry.id   AF-A0A518G063-F1
#
_cell.length_a   1.000
_cell.length_b   1.000
_cell.length_c   1.000
_cell.angle_alpha   90.00
_cell.angle_beta   90.00
_cell.angle_gamma   90.00
#
_symmetry.space_group_name_H-M   'P 1'
#
loop_
_entity.id
_entity.type
_entity.pdbx_description
1 polymer ?
#
loop_
_entity_poly.entity_id
_entity_poly.type
_entity_poly.pdbx_seq_one_letter_code
_entity_poly.pdbx_strand_id
1 'polypeptide(L)'
;MQTVESSLRQRWGYLAKDFVETADGQLFAVVVHGVEAGRVLTSLRYTRRSEGLRKLGSLESQQLLQKQHPDWLYHCPRRDVQLHGVPESCVIRHYRPAAFLEEQRQLYRAAHHPTLAPALKAIRQHLDAGNLETGQLEAGQLAAGQLAAGHPQTGPTGGGLTGEWGITGSHLLGAAGADSDIDCVVYGMKNFLRAQQLAQNAMERGDWQGLTPEQWQAAYQRRGCELSLAEYSWHERRKYNKFSVMGTKIDLSCVDNPPPEALIAGEKIGKTQLLAQVVDDTHAFASPAVYRVSHPRIQSVLSGTPTYAGQAVVGEWIQARGWEEHTLDGSRRLVVGTSREGSDEWLKVVSAPAVDGKVGNREEDAVFRSESG
;
A
#
# COMPACT_ATOMS: atom_id res chain seq x y z
N MET A 1 -15.96 -17.16 -15.49
CA MET A 1 -15.11 -15.94 -15.55
C MET A 1 -13.96 -16.17 -14.60
N GLN A 2 -12.71 -16.09 -15.06
CA GLN A 2 -11.54 -16.24 -14.18
C GLN A 2 -11.32 -14.94 -13.38
N THR A 3 -11.10 -15.03 -12.07
CA THR A 3 -10.93 -13.84 -11.21
C THR A 3 -9.57 -13.17 -11.44
N VAL A 4 -9.44 -11.87 -11.09
CA VAL A 4 -8.17 -11.12 -11.18
C VAL A 4 -7.05 -11.84 -10.41
N GLU A 5 -7.34 -12.30 -9.19
CA GLU A 5 -6.38 -13.07 -8.40
C GLU A 5 -5.94 -14.34 -9.13
N SER A 6 -6.87 -15.10 -9.71
CA SER A 6 -6.54 -16.33 -10.45
C SER A 6 -5.57 -16.05 -11.60
N SER A 7 -5.80 -14.96 -12.34
CA SER A 7 -4.91 -14.51 -13.43
C SER A 7 -3.54 -14.08 -12.92
N LEU A 8 -3.47 -13.34 -11.81
CA LEU A 8 -2.20 -12.97 -11.18
C LEU A 8 -1.44 -14.20 -10.69
N ARG A 9 -2.12 -15.19 -10.10
CA ARG A 9 -1.50 -16.43 -9.61
C ARG A 9 -1.00 -17.32 -10.74
N GLN A 10 -1.74 -17.43 -11.84
CA GLN A 10 -1.26 -18.11 -13.05
C GLN A 10 0.03 -17.49 -13.58
N ARG A 11 0.18 -16.17 -13.44
CA ARG A 11 1.36 -15.44 -13.90
C ARG A 11 2.55 -15.53 -12.94
N TRP A 12 2.31 -15.47 -11.63
CA TRP A 12 3.39 -15.20 -10.65
C TRP A 12 3.55 -16.28 -9.56
N GLY A 13 2.57 -17.15 -9.29
CA GLY A 13 2.62 -18.14 -8.22
C GLY A 13 2.48 -17.54 -6.80
N TYR A 14 3.39 -16.65 -6.40
CA TYR A 14 3.38 -15.89 -5.14
C TYR A 14 2.94 -14.45 -5.37
N LEU A 15 2.02 -13.96 -4.55
CA LEU A 15 1.57 -12.58 -4.60
C LEU A 15 2.03 -11.81 -3.36
N ALA A 16 2.35 -10.52 -3.51
CA ALA A 16 2.50 -9.63 -2.37
C ALA A 16 1.29 -9.77 -1.44
N LYS A 17 1.51 -9.67 -0.13
CA LYS A 17 0.54 -9.93 0.95
C LYS A 17 0.13 -11.41 1.14
N ASP A 18 0.66 -12.35 0.36
CA ASP A 18 0.67 -13.76 0.78
C ASP A 18 1.64 -13.96 1.96
N PHE A 19 1.59 -15.13 2.59
CA PHE A 19 2.59 -15.57 3.57
C PHE A 19 3.20 -16.91 3.17
N VAL A 20 4.47 -17.10 3.49
CA VAL A 20 5.18 -18.38 3.36
C VAL A 20 5.77 -18.81 4.69
N GLU A 21 5.81 -20.11 4.94
CA GLU A 21 6.40 -20.71 6.13
C GLU A 21 7.51 -21.68 5.75
N THR A 22 8.57 -21.68 6.55
CA THR A 22 9.75 -22.54 6.41
C THR A 22 9.77 -23.63 7.49
N ALA A 23 10.54 -24.70 7.26
CA ALA A 23 10.58 -25.87 8.13
C ALA A 23 11.05 -25.58 9.57
N ASP A 24 11.82 -24.52 9.77
CA ASP A 24 12.28 -24.03 11.08
C ASP A 24 11.27 -23.09 11.76
N GLY A 25 10.03 -23.03 11.25
CA GLY A 25 8.92 -22.32 11.88
C GLY A 25 8.95 -20.80 11.69
N GLN A 26 9.68 -20.27 10.71
CA GLN A 26 9.66 -18.85 10.39
C GLN A 26 8.56 -18.55 9.36
N LEU A 27 7.82 -17.45 9.57
CA LEU A 27 6.74 -17.02 8.68
C LEU A 27 7.01 -15.63 8.11
N PHE A 28 6.96 -15.55 6.79
CA PHE A 28 7.34 -14.37 6.03
C PHE A 28 6.16 -13.84 5.24
N ALA A 29 5.94 -12.53 5.30
CA ALA A 29 5.02 -11.84 4.41
C ALA A 29 5.71 -11.63 3.06
N VAL A 30 5.08 -12.08 1.97
CA VAL A 30 5.55 -11.83 0.60
C VAL A 30 5.42 -10.34 0.29
N VAL A 31 6.51 -9.71 -0.15
CA VAL A 31 6.54 -8.26 -0.43
C VAL A 31 6.57 -7.94 -1.92
N VAL A 32 7.00 -8.88 -2.76
CA VAL A 32 7.06 -8.75 -4.22
C VAL A 32 6.44 -9.98 -4.87
N HIS A 33 5.74 -9.77 -5.99
CA HIS A 33 5.20 -10.85 -6.81
C HIS A 33 6.29 -11.77 -7.37
N GLY A 34 6.02 -13.06 -7.34
CA GLY A 34 6.84 -14.07 -7.98
C GLY A 34 8.12 -14.43 -7.24
N VAL A 35 9.06 -14.97 -8.03
CA VAL A 35 10.33 -15.50 -7.57
C VAL A 35 11.46 -14.77 -8.30
N GLU A 36 12.50 -14.38 -7.57
CA GLU A 36 13.70 -13.76 -8.12
C GLU A 36 14.91 -14.62 -7.76
N ALA A 37 15.66 -15.09 -8.76
CA ALA A 37 16.82 -15.97 -8.58
C ALA A 37 16.55 -17.19 -7.66
N GLY A 38 15.39 -17.85 -7.83
CA GLY A 38 14.97 -18.99 -7.02
C GLY A 38 14.51 -18.65 -5.59
N ARG A 39 14.28 -17.37 -5.29
CA ARG A 39 13.87 -16.88 -3.97
C ARG A 39 12.54 -16.15 -4.01
N VAL A 40 11.71 -16.40 -3.00
CA VAL A 40 10.54 -15.57 -2.71
C VAL A 40 11.00 -14.35 -1.94
N LEU A 41 10.69 -13.15 -2.44
CA LEU A 41 11.08 -11.90 -1.79
C LEU A 41 10.03 -11.52 -0.73
N THR A 42 10.49 -11.44 0.51
CA THR A 42 9.62 -11.41 1.68
C THR A 42 10.13 -10.46 2.77
N SER A 43 9.38 -10.39 3.86
CA SER A 43 9.79 -9.84 5.14
C SER A 43 9.39 -10.81 6.25
N LEU A 44 10.32 -11.16 7.13
CA LEU A 44 10.06 -12.02 8.28
C LEU A 44 9.16 -11.29 9.27
N ARG A 45 8.07 -11.92 9.70
CA ARG A 45 7.06 -11.31 10.57
C ARG A 45 6.72 -12.12 11.80
N TYR A 46 6.81 -13.45 11.73
CA TYR A 46 6.50 -14.30 12.87
C TYR A 46 7.47 -15.47 12.97
N THR A 47 7.65 -15.94 14.20
CA THR A 47 8.31 -17.22 14.49
C THR A 47 7.33 -18.11 15.26
N ARG A 48 7.23 -19.37 14.86
CA ARG A 48 6.41 -20.38 15.52
C ARG A 48 7.14 -20.90 16.75
N ARG A 49 6.44 -20.89 17.87
CA ARG A 49 6.85 -21.46 19.15
C ARG A 49 5.84 -22.52 19.59
N SER A 50 6.17 -23.28 20.63
CA SER A 50 5.26 -24.26 21.25
C SER A 50 3.93 -23.63 21.67
N GLU A 51 3.95 -22.36 22.09
CA GLU A 51 2.79 -21.63 22.62
C GLU A 51 2.01 -20.86 21.54
N GLY A 52 2.45 -20.93 20.27
CA GLY A 52 1.82 -20.22 19.15
C GLY A 52 2.79 -19.34 18.37
N LEU A 53 2.25 -18.38 17.62
CA LEU A 53 3.03 -17.47 16.79
C LEU A 53 3.46 -16.22 17.57
N ARG A 54 4.75 -15.90 17.55
CA ARG A 54 5.29 -14.65 18.09
C ARG A 54 5.60 -13.69 16.96
N LYS A 55 5.02 -12.48 17.01
CA LYS A 55 5.31 -11.38 16.07
C LYS A 55 6.69 -10.81 16.32
N LEU A 56 7.40 -10.51 15.24
CA LEU A 56 8.75 -9.94 15.24
C LEU A 56 8.74 -8.52 14.67
N GLY A 57 9.49 -7.62 15.32
CA GLY A 57 9.76 -6.27 14.80
C GLY A 57 10.82 -6.29 13.68
N SER A 58 10.93 -5.21 12.90
CA SER A 58 11.87 -5.16 11.76
C SER A 58 13.32 -5.43 12.16
N LEU A 59 13.80 -4.78 13.23
CA LEU A 59 15.17 -4.95 13.73
C LEU A 59 15.41 -6.38 14.23
N GLU A 60 14.47 -6.91 15.01
CA GLU A 60 14.55 -8.27 15.53
C GLU A 60 14.57 -9.31 14.40
N SER A 61 13.69 -9.14 13.40
CA SER A 61 13.67 -9.99 12.20
C SER A 61 15.01 -9.98 11.46
N GLN A 62 15.61 -8.80 11.28
CA GLN A 62 16.93 -8.66 10.64
C GLN A 62 18.02 -9.39 11.43
N GLN A 63 18.07 -9.18 12.74
CA GLN A 63 19.05 -9.82 13.63
C GLN A 63 18.90 -11.35 13.65
N LEU A 64 17.66 -11.84 13.67
CA LEU A 64 17.39 -13.28 13.66
C LEU A 64 17.90 -13.93 12.38
N LEU A 65 17.59 -13.35 11.21
CA LEU A 65 18.08 -13.87 9.93
C LEU A 65 19.58 -13.76 9.81
N GLN A 66 20.19 -12.65 10.21
CA GLN A 66 21.65 -12.52 10.20
C GLN A 66 22.35 -13.65 10.97
N LYS A 67 21.72 -14.12 12.05
CA LYS A 67 22.24 -15.20 12.91
C LYS A 67 21.95 -16.59 12.35
N GLN A 68 20.73 -16.84 11.86
CA GLN A 68 20.27 -18.20 11.52
C GLN A 68 20.38 -18.51 10.03
N HIS A 69 20.13 -17.52 9.17
CA HIS A 69 20.07 -17.65 7.72
C HIS A 69 20.67 -16.40 7.03
N PRO A 70 21.98 -16.14 7.19
CA PRO A 70 22.61 -14.95 6.59
C PRO A 70 22.42 -14.91 5.06
N ASP A 71 22.37 -16.07 4.41
CA ASP A 71 22.12 -16.21 2.97
C ASP A 71 20.70 -15.83 2.53
N TRP A 72 19.79 -15.56 3.47
CA TRP A 72 18.44 -15.06 3.20
C TRP A 72 18.38 -13.54 3.23
N LEU A 73 19.44 -12.84 3.65
CA LEU A 73 19.57 -11.39 3.48
C LEU A 73 19.98 -11.12 2.03
N TYR A 74 18.97 -10.93 1.18
CA TYR A 74 19.13 -10.88 -0.27
C TYR A 74 19.08 -9.45 -0.78
N HIS A 75 20.11 -9.03 -1.50
CA HIS A 75 20.07 -7.79 -2.26
C HIS A 75 19.34 -8.03 -3.58
N CYS A 76 18.18 -7.40 -3.76
CA CYS A 76 17.38 -7.45 -4.99
C CYS A 76 17.95 -6.45 -6.01
N PRO A 77 18.68 -6.89 -7.05
CA PRO A 77 19.31 -5.97 -8.00
C PRO A 77 18.27 -5.20 -8.80
N ARG A 78 17.08 -5.81 -9.01
CA ARG A 78 15.98 -5.15 -9.69
C ARG A 78 15.48 -3.94 -8.92
N ARG A 79 15.59 -3.88 -7.59
CA ARG A 79 15.06 -2.77 -6.78
C ARG A 79 16.13 -2.01 -6.01
N ASP A 80 17.39 -2.42 -6.18
CA ASP A 80 18.55 -1.89 -5.46
C ASP A 80 18.27 -1.73 -3.95
N VAL A 81 17.75 -2.80 -3.34
CA VAL A 81 17.34 -2.84 -1.94
C VAL A 81 17.55 -4.23 -1.35
N GLN A 82 17.92 -4.27 -0.07
CA GLN A 82 17.99 -5.53 0.69
C GLN A 82 16.60 -5.95 1.17
N LEU A 83 16.23 -7.19 0.89
CA LEU A 83 15.00 -7.86 1.32
C LEU A 83 15.33 -9.23 1.92
N HIS A 84 14.34 -9.91 2.49
CA HIS A 84 14.51 -11.29 2.89
C HIS A 84 14.17 -12.19 1.69
N GLY A 85 15.16 -12.90 1.14
CA GLY A 85 15.00 -13.80 0.00
C GLY A 85 15.01 -15.26 0.43
N VAL A 86 13.83 -15.80 0.75
CA VAL A 86 13.66 -17.20 1.17
C VAL A 86 13.79 -18.09 -0.07
N PRO A 87 14.71 -19.06 -0.12
CA PRO A 87 14.76 -20.02 -1.23
C PRO A 87 13.42 -20.72 -1.38
N GLU A 88 12.92 -20.83 -2.61
CA GLU A 88 11.60 -21.44 -2.86
C GLU A 88 11.54 -22.89 -2.36
N SER A 89 12.66 -23.62 -2.45
CA SER A 89 12.80 -24.98 -1.91
C SER A 89 12.66 -25.09 -0.39
N CYS A 90 12.81 -23.98 0.35
CA CYS A 90 12.62 -23.94 1.80
C CYS A 90 11.17 -23.65 2.21
N VAL A 91 10.29 -23.29 1.27
CA VAL A 91 8.89 -23.00 1.54
C VAL A 91 8.12 -24.31 1.70
N ILE A 92 7.63 -24.58 2.91
CA ILE A 92 6.83 -25.77 3.22
C ILE A 92 5.33 -25.50 3.19
N ARG A 93 4.92 -24.24 3.32
CA ARG A 93 3.51 -23.84 3.27
C ARG A 93 3.34 -22.43 2.71
N HIS A 94 2.30 -22.27 1.90
CA HIS A 94 1.90 -21.01 1.27
C HIS A 94 0.49 -20.63 1.71
N TYR A 95 0.36 -19.51 2.41
CA TYR A 95 -0.88 -18.94 2.93
C TYR A 95 -1.39 -17.85 1.99
N ARG A 96 -2.65 -17.99 1.55
CA ARG A 96 -3.25 -17.17 0.50
C ARG A 96 -4.48 -16.42 1.03
N PRO A 97 -4.49 -15.07 1.01
CA PRO A 97 -5.57 -14.28 1.62
C PRO A 97 -6.98 -14.60 1.12
N ALA A 98 -7.17 -14.76 -0.19
CA ALA A 98 -8.49 -15.06 -0.75
C ALA A 98 -8.95 -16.49 -0.49
N ALA A 99 -8.03 -17.47 -0.54
CA ALA A 99 -8.35 -18.86 -0.23
C ALA A 99 -8.80 -19.00 1.23
N PHE A 100 -8.11 -18.31 2.15
CA PHE A 100 -8.52 -18.23 3.54
C PHE A 100 -9.91 -17.61 3.69
N LEU A 101 -10.20 -16.48 3.03
CA LEU A 101 -11.52 -15.88 3.07
C LEU A 101 -12.61 -16.82 2.55
N GLU A 102 -12.35 -17.57 1.48
CA GLU A 102 -13.31 -18.52 0.92
C GLU A 102 -13.56 -19.72 1.86
N GLU A 103 -12.52 -20.24 2.51
CA GLU A 103 -12.66 -21.24 3.57
C GLU A 103 -13.53 -20.72 4.72
N GLN A 104 -13.29 -19.49 5.16
CA GLN A 104 -14.09 -18.83 6.20
C GLN A 104 -15.56 -18.65 5.77
N ARG A 105 -15.82 -18.36 4.47
CA ARG A 105 -17.19 -18.28 3.92
C ARG A 105 -17.90 -19.64 3.98
N GLN A 106 -17.20 -20.71 3.65
CA GLN A 106 -17.76 -22.08 3.66
C GLN A 106 -18.10 -22.52 5.09
N LEU A 107 -17.19 -22.31 6.04
CA LEU A 107 -17.42 -22.61 7.46
C LEU A 107 -18.62 -21.85 8.03
N TYR A 108 -18.80 -20.58 7.65
CA TYR A 108 -19.95 -19.78 8.09
C TYR A 108 -21.28 -20.30 7.54
N ARG A 109 -21.33 -20.67 6.25
CA ARG A 109 -22.55 -21.23 5.63
C ARG A 109 -22.98 -22.56 6.27
N ALA A 110 -22.03 -23.33 6.82
CA ALA A 110 -22.29 -24.58 7.51
C ALA A 110 -22.84 -24.42 8.96
N ALA A 111 -23.14 -23.20 9.42
CA ALA A 111 -23.83 -22.87 10.68
C ALA A 111 -23.15 -23.32 12.00
N HIS A 112 -21.83 -23.54 12.03
CA HIS A 112 -21.15 -24.09 13.23
C HIS A 112 -19.92 -23.30 13.73
N HIS A 113 -19.73 -22.03 13.37
CA HIS A 113 -18.55 -21.28 13.84
C HIS A 113 -18.90 -20.08 14.74
N PRO A 114 -18.59 -20.10 16.05
CA PRO A 114 -18.44 -18.88 16.82
C PRO A 114 -17.09 -18.25 16.42
N THR A 115 -16.98 -16.92 16.36
CA THR A 115 -15.72 -16.13 16.22
C THR A 115 -15.16 -15.76 14.84
N LEU A 116 -15.96 -15.66 13.77
CA LEU A 116 -15.65 -14.62 12.77
C LEU A 116 -16.26 -13.32 13.28
N ALA A 117 -15.40 -12.38 13.69
CA ALA A 117 -15.78 -11.14 14.37
C ALA A 117 -16.96 -10.44 13.64
N PRO A 118 -17.92 -9.84 14.38
CA PRO A 118 -19.02 -9.08 13.79
C PRO A 118 -18.58 -8.08 12.70
N ALA A 119 -17.39 -7.49 12.87
CA ALA A 119 -16.74 -6.63 11.88
C ALA A 119 -16.51 -7.33 10.52
N LEU A 120 -15.97 -8.55 10.50
CA LEU A 120 -15.76 -9.32 9.26
C LEU A 120 -17.08 -9.62 8.53
N LYS A 121 -18.15 -9.89 9.29
CA LYS A 121 -19.49 -10.07 8.73
C LYS A 121 -20.00 -8.77 8.09
N ALA A 122 -19.84 -7.64 8.78
CA ALA A 122 -20.28 -6.34 8.29
C ALA A 122 -19.50 -5.90 7.04
N ILE A 123 -18.17 -6.06 7.02
CA ILE A 123 -17.33 -5.79 5.84
C ILE A 123 -17.78 -6.65 4.66
N ARG A 124 -17.98 -7.95 4.90
CA ARG A 124 -18.44 -8.89 3.87
C ARG A 124 -19.76 -8.43 3.26
N GLN A 125 -20.73 -8.02 4.07
CA GLN A 125 -22.03 -7.55 3.57
C GLN A 125 -21.86 -6.34 2.64
N HIS A 126 -21.00 -5.38 2.98
CA HIS A 126 -20.81 -4.19 2.15
C HIS A 126 -19.97 -4.47 0.90
N LEU A 127 -18.85 -5.18 1.05
CA LEU A 127 -17.94 -5.47 -0.07
C LEU A 127 -18.50 -6.52 -1.04
N ASP A 128 -19.26 -7.52 -0.56
CA ASP A 128 -19.82 -8.57 -1.43
C ASP A 128 -21.22 -8.23 -1.98
N ALA A 129 -22.05 -7.46 -1.27
CA ALA A 129 -23.37 -7.08 -1.79
C ALA A 129 -23.31 -5.88 -2.75
N GLY A 130 -22.30 -5.02 -2.62
CA GLY A 130 -22.25 -3.78 -3.39
C GLY A 130 -23.48 -2.90 -3.16
N ASN A 131 -24.11 -2.99 -1.97
CA ASN A 131 -25.35 -2.28 -1.64
C ASN A 131 -25.15 -0.76 -1.71
N LEU A 132 -25.48 -0.21 -2.87
CA LEU A 132 -26.02 1.12 -3.03
C LEU A 132 -27.53 0.93 -3.08
N GLU A 133 -28.23 1.07 -1.95
CA GLU A 133 -29.64 1.44 -2.07
C GLU A 133 -29.66 2.84 -2.67
N THR A 134 -30.09 2.91 -3.93
CA THR A 134 -30.38 4.13 -4.67
C THR A 134 -31.53 4.87 -4.00
N GLY A 135 -31.23 5.55 -2.90
CA GLY A 135 -32.07 6.60 -2.35
C GLY A 135 -31.86 7.86 -3.19
N GLN A 136 -32.89 8.21 -3.95
CA GLN A 136 -33.11 9.45 -4.71
C GLN A 136 -32.17 10.61 -4.34
N LEU A 137 -31.16 10.86 -5.17
CA LEU A 137 -30.51 12.18 -5.21
C LEU A 137 -31.29 13.01 -6.22
N GLU A 138 -32.25 13.82 -5.75
CA GLU A 138 -32.74 14.95 -6.54
C GLU A 138 -31.58 15.92 -6.77
N ALA A 139 -31.43 16.35 -8.01
CA ALA A 139 -30.41 17.29 -8.43
C ALA A 139 -30.66 18.66 -7.77
N GLY A 140 -29.91 18.96 -6.72
CA GLY A 140 -29.87 20.30 -6.16
C GLY A 140 -29.24 20.35 -4.79
N GLN A 141 -28.21 21.20 -4.65
CA GLN A 141 -27.56 21.61 -3.38
C GLN A 141 -26.38 20.73 -2.91
N LEU A 142 -25.34 20.64 -3.74
CA LEU A 142 -23.95 20.54 -3.24
C LEU A 142 -23.31 21.93 -3.38
N ALA A 143 -23.18 22.63 -2.26
CA ALA A 143 -22.47 23.91 -2.21
C ALA A 143 -20.94 23.66 -2.14
N ALA A 144 -20.25 24.26 -3.12
CA ALA A 144 -18.82 24.51 -3.28
C ALA A 144 -17.85 23.91 -2.25
N GLY A 145 -17.19 22.82 -2.66
CA GLY A 145 -15.98 22.26 -2.04
C GLY A 145 -15.17 21.45 -3.08
N GLN A 146 -15.02 22.04 -4.27
CA GLN A 146 -14.11 21.70 -5.37
C GLN A 146 -13.59 20.25 -5.45
N LEU A 147 -14.47 19.36 -5.90
CA LEU A 147 -14.11 18.30 -6.83
C LEU A 147 -13.65 18.95 -8.14
N ALA A 148 -12.43 18.66 -8.59
CA ALA A 148 -12.00 19.03 -9.94
C ALA A 148 -11.27 17.87 -10.63
N ALA A 149 -12.02 17.22 -11.51
CA ALA A 149 -11.62 16.68 -12.81
C ALA A 149 -10.61 15.51 -12.86
N GLY A 150 -11.07 14.34 -12.40
CA GLY A 150 -10.88 13.10 -13.15
C GLY A 150 -12.27 12.62 -13.58
N HIS A 151 -12.52 12.40 -14.88
CA HIS A 151 -13.80 11.89 -15.35
C HIS A 151 -14.16 10.56 -14.65
N PRO A 152 -15.22 10.49 -13.83
CA PRO A 152 -15.80 9.19 -13.54
C PRO A 152 -16.53 8.79 -14.82
N GLN A 153 -15.95 7.89 -15.61
CA GLN A 153 -16.79 7.13 -16.52
C GLN A 153 -17.83 6.42 -15.65
N THR A 154 -19.09 6.79 -15.88
CA THR A 154 -20.27 6.18 -15.30
C THR A 154 -20.38 4.72 -15.76
N GLY A 155 -19.55 3.86 -15.18
CA GLY A 155 -19.65 2.41 -15.27
C GLY A 155 -20.64 1.84 -14.24
N PRO A 156 -21.14 0.61 -14.43
CA PRO A 156 -22.32 0.10 -13.74
C PRO A 156 -22.13 0.10 -12.22
N THR A 157 -23.04 0.79 -11.55
CA THR A 157 -23.11 1.04 -10.10
C THR A 157 -23.70 -0.12 -9.30
N GLY A 158 -23.43 -1.37 -9.70
CA GLY A 158 -23.93 -2.57 -9.02
C GLY A 158 -22.93 -3.71 -9.12
N GLY A 159 -22.58 -4.32 -7.98
CA GLY A 159 -21.70 -5.49 -7.90
C GLY A 159 -20.78 -5.45 -6.68
N GLY A 160 -20.74 -6.52 -5.90
CA GLY A 160 -19.68 -6.69 -4.92
C GLY A 160 -18.33 -7.03 -5.56
N LEU A 161 -17.32 -7.21 -4.72
CA LEU A 161 -15.95 -7.61 -5.07
C LEU A 161 -15.77 -9.15 -5.03
N THR A 162 -16.82 -9.92 -5.28
CA THR A 162 -16.79 -11.38 -5.03
C THR A 162 -15.66 -12.07 -5.81
N GLY A 163 -14.68 -12.64 -5.10
CA GLY A 163 -13.53 -13.34 -5.70
C GLY A 163 -12.33 -12.44 -6.05
N GLU A 164 -12.36 -11.18 -5.63
CA GLU A 164 -11.37 -10.16 -5.95
C GLU A 164 -10.71 -9.54 -4.71
N TRP A 165 -10.93 -10.13 -3.52
CA TRP A 165 -10.30 -9.70 -2.27
C TRP A 165 -10.09 -10.87 -1.29
N GLY A 166 -9.30 -10.64 -0.25
CA GLY A 166 -8.97 -11.62 0.79
C GLY A 166 -8.52 -10.98 2.10
N ILE A 167 -8.26 -11.80 3.13
CA ILE A 167 -7.79 -11.35 4.45
C ILE A 167 -6.38 -11.88 4.70
N THR A 168 -5.45 -11.01 5.07
CA THR A 168 -4.04 -11.36 5.35
C THR A 168 -3.69 -11.12 6.82
N GLY A 169 -2.40 -11.11 7.13
CA GLY A 169 -1.89 -10.71 8.44
C GLY A 169 -2.15 -11.76 9.53
N SER A 170 -2.47 -11.28 10.73
CA SER A 170 -2.65 -12.13 11.91
C SER A 170 -3.81 -13.12 11.74
N HIS A 171 -4.92 -12.70 11.13
CA HIS A 171 -6.08 -13.56 10.90
C HIS A 171 -5.74 -14.74 9.98
N LEU A 172 -5.05 -14.49 8.88
CA LEU A 172 -4.61 -15.53 7.93
C LEU A 172 -3.73 -16.60 8.59
N LEU A 173 -2.92 -16.20 9.57
CA LEU A 173 -1.98 -17.07 10.26
C LEU A 173 -2.54 -17.70 11.54
N GLY A 174 -3.78 -17.36 11.93
CA GLY A 174 -4.35 -17.77 13.22
C GLY A 174 -3.65 -17.13 14.44
N ALA A 175 -2.99 -15.98 14.25
CA ALA A 175 -2.31 -15.21 15.29
C ALA A 175 -3.14 -14.00 15.78
N ALA A 176 -4.40 -13.88 15.35
CA ALA A 176 -5.25 -12.76 15.72
C ALA A 176 -5.75 -12.90 17.18
N GLY A 177 -5.59 -11.82 17.95
CA GLY A 177 -6.21 -11.62 19.26
C GLY A 177 -7.42 -10.67 19.19
N ALA A 178 -8.01 -10.37 20.35
CA ALA A 178 -9.21 -9.52 20.44
C ALA A 178 -9.04 -8.11 19.84
N ASP A 179 -7.85 -7.52 19.99
CA ASP A 179 -7.53 -6.17 19.51
C ASP A 179 -6.86 -6.16 18.12
N SER A 180 -6.89 -7.30 17.40
CA SER A 180 -6.27 -7.37 16.08
C SER A 180 -7.04 -6.55 15.05
N ASP A 181 -6.27 -5.87 14.19
CA ASP A 181 -6.78 -5.27 12.99
C ASP A 181 -7.05 -6.33 11.91
N ILE A 182 -7.95 -5.97 10.99
CA ILE A 182 -8.26 -6.78 9.82
C ILE A 182 -7.54 -6.17 8.61
N ASP A 183 -6.48 -6.83 8.16
CA ASP A 183 -5.79 -6.49 6.93
C ASP A 183 -6.50 -7.13 5.73
N CYS A 184 -7.18 -6.31 4.93
CA CYS A 184 -7.81 -6.73 3.68
C CYS A 184 -6.88 -6.50 2.48
N VAL A 185 -6.86 -7.46 1.57
CA VAL A 185 -6.16 -7.38 0.30
C VAL A 185 -7.18 -7.33 -0.81
N VAL A 186 -7.12 -6.33 -1.69
CA VAL A 186 -7.97 -6.22 -2.88
C VAL A 186 -7.12 -6.38 -4.12
N TYR A 187 -7.49 -7.33 -4.98
CA TYR A 187 -6.75 -7.70 -6.17
C TYR A 187 -7.19 -6.86 -7.38
N GLY A 188 -6.26 -6.09 -7.94
CA GLY A 188 -6.49 -5.21 -9.09
C GLY A 188 -6.85 -3.77 -8.71
N MET A 189 -6.26 -2.78 -9.38
CA MET A 189 -6.47 -1.36 -9.05
C MET A 189 -7.94 -0.93 -9.16
N LYS A 190 -8.64 -1.34 -10.22
CA LYS A 190 -10.06 -1.02 -10.41
C LYS A 190 -10.93 -1.49 -9.25
N ASN A 191 -10.63 -2.69 -8.74
CA ASN A 191 -11.34 -3.29 -7.61
C ASN A 191 -10.99 -2.59 -6.30
N PHE A 192 -9.73 -2.19 -6.12
CA PHE A 192 -9.31 -1.42 -4.97
C PHE A 192 -10.00 -0.05 -4.92
N LEU A 193 -10.04 0.69 -6.03
CA LEU A 193 -10.75 1.97 -6.12
C LEU A 193 -12.26 1.82 -5.82
N ARG A 194 -12.86 0.72 -6.29
CA ARG A 194 -14.25 0.39 -5.94
C ARG A 194 -14.42 0.13 -4.44
N ALA A 195 -13.50 -0.62 -3.82
CA ALA A 195 -13.51 -0.87 -2.38
C ALA A 195 -13.37 0.43 -1.57
N GLN A 196 -12.50 1.33 -2.03
CA GLN A 196 -12.29 2.65 -1.43
C GLN A 196 -13.56 3.51 -1.50
N GLN A 197 -14.25 3.52 -2.65
CA GLN A 197 -15.52 4.23 -2.81
C GLN A 197 -16.62 3.65 -1.89
N LEU A 198 -16.72 2.33 -1.78
CA LEU A 198 -17.67 1.68 -0.87
C LEU A 198 -17.38 2.06 0.59
N ALA A 199 -16.11 2.09 0.98
CA ALA A 199 -15.69 2.51 2.30
C ALA A 199 -16.03 3.97 2.59
N GLN A 200 -15.75 4.86 1.64
CA GLN A 200 -16.11 6.26 1.73
C GLN A 200 -17.62 6.42 1.94
N ASN A 201 -18.44 5.80 1.08
CA ASN A 201 -19.89 5.90 1.17
C ASN A 201 -20.44 5.35 2.51
N ALA A 202 -19.87 4.25 3.01
CA ALA A 202 -20.26 3.68 4.30
C ALA A 202 -19.88 4.59 5.49
N MET A 203 -18.74 5.28 5.41
CA MET A 203 -18.35 6.28 6.41
C MET A 203 -19.24 7.53 6.35
N GLU A 204 -19.62 7.99 5.15
CA GLU A 204 -20.52 9.14 4.97
C GLU A 204 -21.94 8.86 5.48
N ARG A 205 -22.43 7.62 5.34
CA ARG A 205 -23.71 7.19 5.94
C ARG A 205 -23.65 6.93 7.44
N GLY A 206 -22.46 6.88 8.03
CA GLY A 206 -22.24 6.54 9.44
C GLY A 206 -22.27 5.05 9.77
N ASP A 207 -22.39 4.18 8.76
CA ASP A 207 -22.31 2.72 8.93
C ASP A 207 -20.94 2.31 9.50
N TRP A 208 -19.89 2.95 8.98
CA TRP A 208 -18.49 2.76 9.37
C TRP A 208 -17.92 4.05 9.97
N GLN A 209 -16.88 3.93 10.78
CA GLN A 209 -16.27 5.07 11.46
C GLN A 209 -14.84 5.31 10.95
N GLY A 210 -14.40 6.57 10.96
CA GLY A 210 -12.97 6.88 10.84
C GLY A 210 -12.19 6.39 12.07
N LEU A 211 -10.86 6.34 11.95
CA LEU A 211 -9.98 6.02 13.08
C LEU A 211 -10.02 7.14 14.14
N THR A 212 -9.93 6.73 15.41
CA THR A 212 -9.79 7.68 16.53
C THR A 212 -8.42 8.37 16.52
N PRO A 213 -8.24 9.51 17.21
CA PRO A 213 -6.93 10.16 17.35
C PRO A 213 -5.83 9.21 17.87
N GLU A 214 -6.15 8.33 18.81
CA GLU A 214 -5.23 7.35 19.39
C GLU A 214 -4.83 6.29 18.35
N GLN A 215 -5.78 5.84 17.53
CA GLN A 215 -5.50 4.92 16.44
C GLN A 215 -4.63 5.58 15.36
N TRP A 216 -4.84 6.86 15.05
CA TRP A 216 -3.98 7.63 14.14
C TRP A 216 -2.57 7.80 14.71
N GLN A 217 -2.44 8.12 15.99
CA GLN A 217 -1.16 8.23 16.69
C GLN A 217 -0.39 6.90 16.64
N ALA A 218 -1.05 5.78 16.94
CA ALA A 218 -0.45 4.45 16.88
C ALA A 218 -0.08 4.04 15.44
N ALA A 219 -0.87 4.43 14.44
CA ALA A 219 -0.52 4.21 13.04
C ALA A 219 0.72 5.01 12.63
N TYR A 220 0.80 6.28 13.04
CA TYR A 220 1.91 7.18 12.77
C TYR A 220 3.23 6.70 13.38
N GLN A 221 3.23 6.32 14.67
CA GLN A 221 4.43 5.86 15.38
C GLN A 221 5.10 4.64 14.73
N ARG A 222 4.34 3.80 14.01
CA ARG A 222 4.86 2.63 13.29
C ARG A 222 5.58 2.98 11.98
N ARG A 223 5.48 4.22 11.49
CA ARG A 223 6.03 4.61 10.18
C ARG A 223 7.44 5.18 10.25
N GLY A 224 7.78 5.91 11.32
CA GLY A 224 9.09 6.57 11.44
C GLY A 224 9.40 7.46 10.22
N CYS A 225 8.41 8.21 9.72
CA CYS A 225 8.57 9.07 8.54
C CYS A 225 8.78 10.53 8.93
N GLU A 226 9.30 11.33 7.98
CA GLU A 226 9.56 12.77 8.13
C GLU A 226 8.29 13.66 8.17
N LEU A 227 7.10 13.09 7.94
CA LEU A 227 5.85 13.86 8.06
C LEU A 227 5.53 14.11 9.53
N SER A 228 4.98 15.29 9.85
CA SER A 228 4.31 15.49 11.15
C SER A 228 3.06 14.59 11.28
N LEU A 229 2.59 14.35 12.51
CA LEU A 229 1.33 13.64 12.74
C LEU A 229 0.15 14.27 11.99
N ALA A 230 0.11 15.60 11.92
CA ALA A 230 -0.94 16.34 11.24
C ALA A 230 -0.90 16.10 9.72
N GLU A 231 0.28 16.23 9.10
CA GLU A 231 0.48 15.92 7.67
C GLU A 231 0.15 14.45 7.38
N TYR A 232 0.67 13.51 8.19
CA TYR A 232 0.40 12.08 8.06
C TYR A 232 -1.10 11.79 8.14
N SER A 233 -1.78 12.31 9.17
CA SER A 233 -3.21 12.05 9.38
C SER A 233 -4.07 12.67 8.29
N TRP A 234 -3.74 13.88 7.82
CA TRP A 234 -4.44 14.51 6.70
C TRP A 234 -4.34 13.66 5.43
N HIS A 235 -3.11 13.22 5.09
CA HIS A 235 -2.88 12.37 3.94
C HIS A 235 -3.56 11.01 4.06
N GLU A 236 -3.54 10.36 5.21
CA GLU A 236 -4.10 9.02 5.36
C GLU A 236 -5.63 9.02 5.38
N ARG A 237 -6.27 10.07 5.92
CA ARG A 237 -7.74 10.16 5.97
C ARG A 237 -8.37 10.20 4.59
N ARG A 238 -7.78 10.95 3.65
CA ARG A 238 -8.29 11.07 2.28
C ARG A 238 -8.03 9.85 1.38
N LYS A 239 -7.29 8.85 1.88
CA LYS A 239 -7.08 7.58 1.17
C LYS A 239 -8.25 6.61 1.33
N TYR A 240 -9.15 6.85 2.28
CA TYR A 240 -10.32 5.98 2.58
C TYR A 240 -9.99 4.47 2.61
N ASN A 241 -8.76 4.12 2.99
CA ASN A 241 -8.25 2.76 3.03
C ASN A 241 -7.98 2.29 4.48
N LYS A 242 -8.39 3.10 5.46
CA LYS A 242 -8.35 2.78 6.89
C LYS A 242 -9.64 3.27 7.53
N PHE A 243 -10.36 2.38 8.17
CA PHE A 243 -11.62 2.68 8.83
C PHE A 243 -11.85 1.68 9.97
N SER A 244 -12.91 1.91 10.73
CA SER A 244 -13.33 1.08 11.85
C SER A 244 -14.75 0.58 11.60
N VAL A 245 -14.99 -0.69 11.87
CA VAL A 245 -16.33 -1.30 11.84
C VAL A 245 -16.55 -2.00 13.16
N MET A 246 -17.57 -1.55 13.91
CA MET A 246 -17.87 -2.07 15.25
C MET A 246 -16.65 -2.03 16.20
N GLY A 247 -15.83 -0.99 16.10
CA GLY A 247 -14.62 -0.82 16.91
C GLY A 247 -13.37 -1.54 16.39
N THR A 248 -13.49 -2.43 15.39
CA THR A 248 -12.35 -3.12 14.80
C THR A 248 -11.77 -2.33 13.63
N LYS A 249 -10.48 -1.99 13.72
CA LYS A 249 -9.76 -1.30 12.64
C LYS A 249 -9.53 -2.22 11.44
N ILE A 250 -9.74 -1.69 10.25
CA ILE A 250 -9.57 -2.37 8.97
C ILE A 250 -8.68 -1.54 8.06
N ASP A 251 -7.68 -2.19 7.47
CA ASP A 251 -6.75 -1.59 6.52
C ASP A 251 -6.92 -2.27 5.15
N LEU A 252 -7.23 -1.51 4.09
CA LEU A 252 -7.30 -1.99 2.71
C LEU A 252 -5.93 -1.83 2.02
N SER A 253 -5.43 -2.90 1.44
CA SER A 253 -4.23 -2.91 0.60
C SER A 253 -4.56 -3.32 -0.82
N CYS A 254 -4.04 -2.61 -1.81
CA CYS A 254 -4.10 -3.03 -3.20
C CYS A 254 -3.00 -4.05 -3.49
N VAL A 255 -3.37 -5.16 -4.13
CA VAL A 255 -2.44 -6.07 -4.80
C VAL A 255 -2.79 -6.03 -6.27
N ASP A 256 -2.11 -5.15 -6.99
CA ASP A 256 -2.26 -5.06 -8.43
C ASP A 256 -1.18 -5.85 -9.15
N ASN A 257 -1.34 -6.04 -10.46
CA ASN A 257 -0.25 -6.49 -11.31
C ASN A 257 0.94 -5.51 -11.12
N PRO A 258 2.21 -5.97 -11.05
CA PRO A 258 3.34 -5.06 -10.93
C PRO A 258 3.24 -3.96 -11.99
N PRO A 259 3.42 -2.67 -11.61
CA PRO A 259 3.43 -1.59 -12.58
C PRO A 259 4.50 -1.86 -13.65
N PRO A 260 4.22 -1.54 -14.92
CA PRO A 260 5.06 -1.89 -16.07
C PRO A 260 6.48 -1.34 -15.90
N GLU A 261 7.51 -2.14 -16.20
CA GLU A 261 8.98 -1.86 -16.37
C GLU A 261 9.72 -0.96 -15.36
N ALA A 262 9.05 -0.01 -14.73
CA ALA A 262 9.43 0.91 -13.68
C ALA A 262 9.92 0.26 -12.37
N LEU A 263 10.05 -1.06 -12.31
CA LEU A 263 10.56 -1.77 -11.13
C LEU A 263 12.00 -2.21 -11.26
N ILE A 264 12.67 -1.92 -12.37
CA ILE A 264 14.11 -2.08 -12.49
C ILE A 264 14.75 -0.79 -11.95
N ALA A 265 15.65 -0.92 -10.97
CA ALA A 265 16.39 0.15 -10.36
C ALA A 265 17.24 0.83 -11.42
N GLY A 266 17.22 2.16 -11.42
CA GLY A 266 18.14 2.93 -12.23
C GLY A 266 19.46 3.14 -11.51
N GLU A 267 20.41 3.78 -12.20
CA GLU A 267 21.64 4.27 -11.58
C GLU A 267 21.30 5.43 -10.63
N LYS A 268 21.63 5.27 -9.34
CA LYS A 268 21.46 6.32 -8.33
C LYS A 268 22.48 7.43 -8.54
N ILE A 269 21.98 8.64 -8.81
CA ILE A 269 22.82 9.83 -9.01
C ILE A 269 23.10 10.53 -7.68
N GLY A 270 22.06 10.67 -6.86
CA GLY A 270 22.10 11.45 -5.63
C GLY A 270 20.71 11.78 -5.10
N LYS A 271 20.63 12.21 -3.84
CA LYS A 271 19.37 12.70 -3.27
C LYS A 271 19.05 14.10 -3.79
N THR A 272 17.81 14.30 -4.18
CA THR A 272 17.30 15.61 -4.63
C THR A 272 15.89 15.85 -4.11
N GLN A 273 15.46 17.11 -4.19
CA GLN A 273 14.09 17.53 -3.93
C GLN A 273 13.47 18.03 -5.23
N LEU A 274 12.17 17.77 -5.41
CA LEU A 274 11.39 18.36 -6.51
C LEU A 274 10.10 18.98 -5.98
N LEU A 275 9.60 19.96 -6.72
CA LEU A 275 8.25 20.50 -6.66
C LEU A 275 7.62 20.29 -8.03
N ALA A 276 6.52 19.55 -8.11
CA ALA A 276 5.87 19.26 -9.38
C ALA A 276 4.38 18.97 -9.21
N GLN A 277 3.62 19.17 -10.29
CA GLN A 277 2.22 18.73 -10.36
C GLN A 277 2.13 17.27 -10.79
N VAL A 278 1.28 16.48 -10.15
CA VAL A 278 0.97 15.10 -10.56
C VAL A 278 0.10 15.13 -11.81
N VAL A 279 0.50 14.38 -12.84
CA VAL A 279 -0.23 14.28 -14.12
C VAL A 279 -0.80 12.88 -14.38
N ASP A 280 -0.35 11.87 -13.61
CA ASP A 280 -0.91 10.51 -13.64
C ASP A 280 -0.70 9.84 -12.28
N ASP A 281 -1.79 9.33 -11.69
CA ASP A 281 -1.85 8.62 -10.42
C ASP A 281 -2.44 7.20 -10.56
N THR A 282 -2.51 6.65 -11.78
CA THR A 282 -3.10 5.34 -12.08
C THR A 282 -2.52 4.19 -11.24
N HIS A 283 -1.27 4.34 -10.80
CA HIS A 283 -0.55 3.37 -9.97
C HIS A 283 -0.21 3.90 -8.57
N ALA A 284 -0.93 4.90 -8.06
CA ALA A 284 -0.67 5.52 -6.75
C ALA A 284 -0.79 4.54 -5.58
N PHE A 285 -1.65 3.52 -5.67
CA PHE A 285 -1.80 2.49 -4.64
C PHE A 285 -1.08 1.17 -4.95
N ALA A 286 -0.35 1.09 -6.07
CA ALA A 286 0.43 -0.09 -6.40
C ALA A 286 1.63 -0.23 -5.44
N SER A 287 2.35 -1.34 -5.56
CA SER A 287 3.61 -1.54 -4.83
C SER A 287 4.76 -1.82 -5.80
N PRO A 288 5.72 -0.88 -5.93
CA PRO A 288 5.70 0.51 -5.45
C PRO A 288 4.58 1.36 -6.07
N ALA A 289 4.23 2.45 -5.37
CA ALA A 289 3.38 3.50 -5.88
C ALA A 289 4.11 4.31 -6.97
N VAL A 290 3.41 4.75 -8.01
CA VAL A 290 3.98 5.55 -9.09
C VAL A 290 3.11 6.77 -9.35
N TYR A 291 3.76 7.94 -9.40
CA TYR A 291 3.17 9.21 -9.80
C TYR A 291 3.94 9.75 -11.00
N ARG A 292 3.31 9.96 -12.16
CA ARG A 292 3.95 10.77 -13.21
C ARG A 292 3.77 12.23 -12.88
N VAL A 293 4.80 13.03 -13.15
CA VAL A 293 4.82 14.44 -12.76
C VAL A 293 5.18 15.34 -13.93
N SER A 294 4.65 16.56 -13.92
CA SER A 294 5.07 17.62 -14.84
C SER A 294 6.30 18.31 -14.26
N HIS A 295 7.49 17.80 -14.60
CA HIS A 295 8.77 18.37 -14.18
C HIS A 295 9.79 18.26 -15.33
N PRO A 296 10.63 19.30 -15.57
CA PRO A 296 11.50 19.35 -16.76
C PRO A 296 12.52 18.22 -16.83
N ARG A 297 12.95 17.71 -15.67
CA ARG A 297 14.00 16.70 -15.57
C ARG A 297 13.51 15.31 -15.14
N ILE A 298 12.48 15.23 -14.30
CA ILE A 298 12.09 14.02 -13.58
C ILE A 298 10.69 13.64 -14.04
N GLN A 299 10.51 12.48 -14.66
CA GLN A 299 9.22 12.11 -15.26
C GLN A 299 8.27 11.44 -14.27
N SER A 300 8.79 10.87 -13.18
CA SER A 300 7.98 10.18 -12.18
C SER A 300 8.58 10.17 -10.78
N VAL A 301 7.72 9.98 -9.79
CA VAL A 301 8.08 9.68 -8.40
C VAL A 301 7.56 8.29 -8.03
N LEU A 302 8.45 7.43 -7.54
CA LEU A 302 8.16 6.08 -7.10
C LEU A 302 8.23 6.01 -5.58
N SER A 303 7.34 5.24 -4.96
CA SER A 303 7.46 4.94 -3.54
C SER A 303 7.32 3.47 -3.19
N GLY A 304 8.37 2.91 -2.58
CA GLY A 304 8.41 1.54 -2.08
C GLY A 304 7.74 1.35 -0.71
N THR A 305 7.37 2.44 -0.04
CA THR A 305 6.75 2.39 1.29
C THR A 305 5.23 2.57 1.23
N PRO A 306 4.46 1.82 2.03
CA PRO A 306 3.02 2.06 2.16
C PRO A 306 2.65 3.46 2.68
N THR A 307 3.60 4.18 3.30
CA THR A 307 3.37 5.54 3.82
C THR A 307 2.95 6.50 2.71
N TYR A 308 3.63 6.46 1.55
CA TYR A 308 3.38 7.38 0.44
C TYR A 308 2.58 6.73 -0.70
N ALA A 309 1.98 5.57 -0.49
CA ALA A 309 0.99 5.01 -1.41
C ALA A 309 -0.34 5.76 -1.28
N GLY A 310 -0.95 6.14 -2.41
CA GLY A 310 -2.17 6.95 -2.48
C GLY A 310 -2.02 8.38 -1.95
N GLN A 311 -0.78 8.89 -1.90
CA GLN A 311 -0.42 10.12 -1.19
C GLN A 311 -0.80 11.38 -1.96
N ALA A 312 -0.91 11.32 -3.29
CA ALA A 312 -1.29 12.43 -4.14
C ALA A 312 -2.19 11.95 -5.30
N VAL A 313 -3.01 12.85 -5.84
CA VAL A 313 -3.84 12.59 -7.02
C VAL A 313 -3.51 13.55 -8.17
N VAL A 314 -3.96 13.22 -9.38
CA VAL A 314 -3.79 14.10 -10.55
C VAL A 314 -4.25 15.53 -10.25
N GLY A 315 -3.44 16.51 -10.67
CA GLY A 315 -3.68 17.94 -10.46
C GLY A 315 -3.11 18.49 -9.15
N GLU A 316 -2.82 17.66 -8.14
CA GLU A 316 -2.18 18.12 -6.90
C GLU A 316 -0.71 18.45 -7.13
N TRP A 317 -0.22 19.47 -6.41
CA TRP A 317 1.20 19.78 -6.34
C TRP A 317 1.84 18.97 -5.21
N ILE A 318 2.97 18.35 -5.50
CA ILE A 318 3.76 17.61 -4.53
C ILE A 318 5.13 18.24 -4.36
N GLN A 319 5.61 18.22 -3.12
CA GLN A 319 7.03 18.24 -2.84
C GLN A 319 7.47 16.83 -2.46
N ALA A 320 8.61 16.41 -3.01
CA ALA A 320 9.18 15.12 -2.69
C ALA A 320 10.70 15.21 -2.61
N ARG A 321 11.29 14.43 -1.69
CA ARG A 321 12.73 14.27 -1.51
C ARG A 321 13.08 12.79 -1.49
N GLY A 322 14.07 12.42 -2.29
CA GLY A 322 14.45 11.02 -2.49
C GLY A 322 15.64 10.87 -3.41
N TRP A 323 15.93 9.64 -3.82
CA TRP A 323 17.03 9.32 -4.75
C TRP A 323 16.61 9.60 -6.19
N GLU A 324 17.37 10.43 -6.90
CA GLU A 324 17.25 10.51 -8.36
C GLU A 324 17.92 9.29 -8.99
N GLU A 325 17.20 8.62 -9.88
CA GLU A 325 17.69 7.48 -10.65
C GLU A 325 17.64 7.75 -12.16
N HIS A 326 18.67 7.31 -12.87
CA HIS A 326 18.66 7.15 -14.34
C HIS A 326 18.21 5.75 -14.70
N THR A 327 17.06 5.62 -15.33
CA THR A 327 16.53 4.33 -15.75
C THR A 327 17.18 3.85 -17.05
N LEU A 328 17.07 2.55 -17.34
CA LEU A 328 17.68 1.93 -18.52
C LEU A 328 17.18 2.50 -19.86
N ASP A 329 15.97 3.06 -19.89
CA ASP A 329 15.38 3.75 -21.04
C ASP A 329 15.84 5.22 -21.17
N GLY A 330 16.74 5.68 -20.31
CA GLY A 330 17.27 7.05 -20.30
C GLY A 330 16.36 8.06 -19.58
N SER A 331 15.22 7.65 -19.05
CA SER A 331 14.37 8.51 -18.22
C SER A 331 14.99 8.77 -16.84
N ARG A 332 14.46 9.76 -16.14
CA ARG A 332 14.83 10.07 -14.76
C ARG A 332 13.61 10.02 -13.86
N ARG A 333 13.81 9.47 -12.66
CA ARG A 333 12.75 9.37 -11.66
C ARG A 333 13.30 9.70 -10.27
N LEU A 334 12.39 10.02 -9.36
CA LEU A 334 12.69 10.13 -7.94
C LEU A 334 12.16 8.89 -7.21
N VAL A 335 12.98 8.25 -6.38
CA VAL A 335 12.56 7.12 -5.54
C VAL A 335 12.52 7.55 -4.08
N VAL A 336 11.37 7.35 -3.42
CA VAL A 336 11.09 7.77 -2.05
C VAL A 336 10.71 6.57 -1.19
N GLY A 337 11.27 6.47 0.02
CA GLY A 337 11.05 5.35 0.93
C GLY A 337 11.91 4.14 0.59
N THR A 338 13.16 4.37 0.18
CA THR A 338 14.17 3.33 -0.05
C THR A 338 14.66 2.71 1.27
N SER A 339 14.61 3.48 2.37
CA SER A 339 14.82 2.99 3.72
C SER A 339 13.48 2.79 4.44
N ARG A 340 13.37 1.71 5.22
CA ARG A 340 12.21 1.50 6.11
C ARG A 340 12.15 2.51 7.27
N GLU A 341 13.26 3.18 7.55
CA GLU A 341 13.45 4.06 8.70
C GLU A 341 13.52 5.55 8.33
N GLY A 342 13.17 5.89 7.08
CA GLY A 342 12.72 7.24 6.73
C GLY A 342 13.64 8.39 7.12
N SER A 343 14.97 8.22 7.09
CA SER A 343 15.86 9.36 7.26
C SER A 343 16.11 10.05 5.92
N ASP A 344 15.60 11.28 5.82
CA ASP A 344 15.83 12.19 4.70
C ASP A 344 15.14 11.79 3.37
N GLU A 345 13.92 11.23 3.43
CA GLU A 345 13.08 10.93 2.27
C GLU A 345 11.60 11.16 2.59
N TRP A 346 10.87 11.85 1.71
CA TRP A 346 9.45 12.15 1.93
C TRP A 346 8.69 12.54 0.65
N LEU A 347 7.37 12.40 0.70
CA LEU A 347 6.44 12.91 -0.33
C LEU A 347 5.20 13.48 0.36
N LYS A 348 4.87 14.74 0.06
CA LYS A 348 3.69 15.42 0.58
C LYS A 348 3.06 16.35 -0.44
N VAL A 349 1.77 16.57 -0.28
CA VAL A 349 1.03 17.54 -1.09
C VAL A 349 1.20 18.93 -0.50
N VAL A 350 1.33 19.91 -1.38
CA VAL A 350 1.52 21.32 -1.05
C VAL A 350 0.58 22.16 -1.90
N SER A 351 0.39 23.42 -1.50
CA SER A 351 -0.29 24.41 -2.34
C SER A 351 0.46 24.63 -3.64
N ALA A 352 -0.27 24.98 -4.70
CA ALA A 352 0.33 25.40 -5.95
C ALA A 352 1.31 26.56 -5.71
N PRO A 353 2.49 26.57 -6.37
CA PRO A 353 3.39 27.70 -6.30
C PRO A 353 2.68 28.95 -6.81
N ALA A 354 2.96 30.09 -6.19
CA ALA A 354 2.48 31.36 -6.70
C ALA A 354 3.00 31.55 -8.13
N VAL A 355 2.11 31.84 -9.07
CA VAL A 355 2.52 32.27 -10.41
C VAL A 355 3.02 33.70 -10.22
N ASP A 356 4.33 33.87 -10.00
CA ASP A 356 4.94 35.19 -10.01
C ASP A 356 4.83 35.74 -11.44
N GLY A 357 3.76 36.50 -11.67
CA GLY A 357 3.57 37.32 -12.85
C GLY A 357 4.57 38.48 -12.82
N LYS A 358 5.84 38.20 -13.15
CA LYS A 358 6.84 39.16 -13.60
C LYS A 358 8.02 38.40 -14.21
N VAL A 359 7.97 38.25 -15.53
CA VAL A 359 9.16 37.97 -16.34
C VAL A 359 10.08 39.19 -16.21
N GLY A 360 11.14 39.02 -15.42
CA GLY A 360 12.30 39.90 -15.40
C GLY A 360 13.54 39.02 -15.40
N ASN A 361 14.21 38.92 -16.54
CA ASN A 361 15.50 38.27 -16.68
C ASN A 361 16.44 38.65 -15.52
N ARG A 362 16.90 37.67 -14.74
CA ARG A 362 18.30 37.46 -14.34
C ARG A 362 18.45 36.29 -13.35
N GLU A 363 19.29 35.34 -13.77
CA GLU A 363 20.17 34.49 -12.94
C GLU A 363 19.52 33.55 -11.89
N GLU A 364 19.04 32.39 -12.36
CA GLU A 364 19.02 31.17 -11.54
C GLU A 364 20.24 30.31 -11.89
N ASP A 365 21.39 30.63 -11.29
CA ASP A 365 22.57 29.78 -11.20
C ASP A 365 23.46 30.29 -10.06
N ALA A 366 23.01 30.13 -8.80
CA ALA A 366 23.86 30.05 -7.58
C ALA A 366 23.04 30.21 -6.29
N VAL A 367 22.51 29.13 -5.73
CA VAL A 367 22.42 28.96 -4.27
C VAL A 367 22.57 27.47 -3.97
N PHE A 368 23.26 27.13 -2.88
CA PHE A 368 23.66 25.77 -2.43
C PHE A 368 25.02 25.27 -2.89
N ARG A 369 26.04 26.09 -2.63
CA ARG A 369 27.30 25.61 -2.06
C ARG A 369 27.62 26.43 -0.82
N SER A 370 27.45 25.84 0.36
CA SER A 370 28.31 25.96 1.54
C SER A 370 27.47 25.70 2.79
N GLU A 371 27.76 24.61 3.49
CA GLU A 371 27.96 24.62 4.94
C GLU A 371 28.57 23.27 5.35
N SER A 372 29.90 23.22 5.16
CA SER A 372 30.80 22.37 5.92
C SER A 372 31.62 23.31 6.80
N GLY A 373 31.30 23.32 8.09
CA GLY A 373 32.07 23.89 9.18
C GLY A 373 32.14 22.86 10.29
#